data_AF-A0AAV0J8L0-F1
#
_entry.id   AF-A0AAV0J8L0-F1
#
_cell.length_a   1.000
_cell.length_b   1.000
_cell.length_c   1.000
_cell.angle_alpha   90.00
_cell.angle_beta   90.00
_cell.angle_gamma   90.00
#
_symmetry.space_group_name_H-M   'P 1'
#
loop_
_entity.id
_entity.type
_entity.pdbx_description
1 polymer ?
#
loop_
_entity_poly.entity_id
_entity_poly.type
_entity_poly.pdbx_seq_one_letter_code
_entity_poly.pdbx_strand_id
1 'polypeptide(L)' 'MGNKLDKPLHGPFVAVLLNDLFGIQARGGCACAGPYGHQLLDVDETTSLAIRSAIQKVKD' A
#
# COMPACT_ATOMS: atom_id res chain seq x y z
N MET A 1 -20.91 -21.73 -6.38
CA MET A 1 -19.70 -21.94 -5.56
C MET A 1 -18.64 -20.95 -6.03
N GLY A 2 -18.52 -19.82 -5.35
CA GLY A 2 -17.62 -18.72 -5.77
C GLY A 2 -16.17 -19.04 -5.46
N ASN A 3 -15.31 -18.88 -6.45
CA ASN A 3 -13.86 -19.03 -6.33
C ASN A 3 -13.32 -17.84 -5.51
N LYS A 4 -12.75 -18.07 -4.33
CA LYS A 4 -12.29 -17.01 -3.40
C LYS A 4 -10.90 -16.44 -3.79
N LEU A 5 -10.59 -16.35 -5.08
CA LEU A 5 -9.29 -15.85 -5.57
C LEU A 5 -9.23 -14.31 -5.68
N ASP A 6 -10.32 -13.61 -5.41
CA ASP A 6 -10.47 -12.20 -5.79
C ASP A 6 -10.14 -11.20 -4.66
N LYS A 7 -9.56 -11.65 -3.54
CA LYS A 7 -9.24 -10.75 -2.42
C LYS A 7 -7.73 -10.55 -2.31
N PRO A 8 -7.22 -9.31 -2.46
CA PRO A 8 -5.82 -9.03 -2.21
C PRO A 8 -5.45 -9.44 -0.78
N LEU A 9 -4.34 -10.18 -0.63
CA LEU A 9 -3.80 -10.51 0.67
C LEU A 9 -3.34 -9.23 1.37
N HIS A 10 -3.52 -9.19 2.70
CA HIS A 10 -3.06 -8.07 3.50
C HIS A 10 -1.54 -7.89 3.33
N GLY A 11 -1.08 -6.71 2.90
CA GLY A 11 0.34 -6.47 2.56
C GLY A 11 1.34 -6.90 3.67
N PRO A 12 1.16 -6.43 4.92
CA PRO A 12 1.91 -6.93 6.07
C PRO A 12 1.96 -8.44 6.25
N PHE A 13 0.86 -9.16 6.00
CA PHE A 13 0.85 -10.62 6.10
C PHE A 13 1.79 -11.26 5.06
N VAL A 14 1.76 -10.77 3.81
CA VAL A 14 2.67 -11.23 2.76
C VAL A 14 4.12 -10.88 3.08
N ALA A 15 4.37 -9.69 3.63
CA ALA A 15 5.72 -9.26 4.03
C ALA A 15 6.32 -10.15 5.12
N VAL A 16 5.53 -10.58 6.11
CA VAL A 16 5.96 -11.53 7.15
C VAL A 16 6.32 -12.88 6.54
N LEU A 17 5.50 -13.42 5.64
CA LEU A 17 5.80 -14.69 4.98
C LEU A 17 7.09 -14.62 4.15
N LEU A 18 7.31 -13.52 3.43
CA LEU A 18 8.53 -13.31 2.65
C LEU A 18 9.78 -13.26 3.53
N ASN A 19 9.67 -12.66 4.72
CA ASN A 19 10.73 -12.62 5.70
C ASN A 19 11.02 -14.01 6.27
N ASP A 20 10.00 -14.69 6.76
CA ASP A 20 10.17 -15.91 7.57
C ASP A 20 10.51 -17.14 6.72
N LEU A 21 10.04 -17.19 5.48
CA LEU A 21 10.27 -18.32 4.58
C LEU A 21 11.47 -18.12 3.65
N PHE A 22 11.79 -16.86 3.29
CA PHE A 22 12.79 -16.56 2.26
C PHE A 22 13.84 -15.53 2.69
N GLY A 23 13.74 -14.93 3.87
CA GLY A 23 14.66 -13.88 4.33
C GLY A 23 14.53 -12.56 3.56
N ILE A 24 13.47 -12.37 2.77
CA ILE A 24 13.27 -11.18 1.95
C ILE A 24 12.59 -10.09 2.79
N GLN A 25 13.33 -9.02 3.08
CA GLN A 25 12.83 -7.88 3.87
C GLN A 25 12.04 -6.91 3.00
N ALA A 26 10.73 -7.14 2.87
CA ALA A 26 9.81 -6.21 2.23
C ALA A 26 9.38 -5.10 3.21
N ARG A 27 9.68 -3.83 2.91
CA ARG A 27 9.17 -2.68 3.67
C ARG A 27 8.22 -1.86 2.80
N GLY A 28 6.92 -1.96 3.10
CA GLY A 28 5.90 -1.07 2.53
C GLY A 28 5.93 0.29 3.23
N GLY A 29 5.70 1.37 2.48
CA GLY A 29 5.59 2.72 3.03
C GLY A 29 6.91 3.48 3.22
N CYS A 30 8.01 3.07 2.57
CA CYS A 30 9.12 4.01 2.37
C CYS A 30 8.59 5.26 1.66
N ALA A 31 9.15 6.44 1.95
CA ALA A 31 8.82 7.66 1.21
C ALA A 31 8.97 7.48 -0.32
N CYS A 32 9.84 6.56 -0.74
CA CYS A 32 10.03 6.16 -2.13
C CYS A 32 8.81 5.49 -2.80
N ALA A 33 7.90 4.89 -2.03
CA ALA A 33 6.73 4.21 -2.56
C ALA A 33 5.57 5.17 -2.89
N GLY A 34 5.57 6.38 -2.31
CA GLY A 34 4.52 7.38 -2.55
C GLY A 34 4.43 7.82 -4.01
N PRO A 35 5.53 8.37 -4.60
CA PRO A 35 5.55 8.78 -6.00
C PRO A 35 5.27 7.63 -6.98
N TYR A 36 5.78 6.43 -6.67
CA TYR A 36 5.53 5.24 -7.47
C TYR A 36 4.05 4.83 -7.45
N GLY A 37 3.41 4.89 -6.27
CA GLY A 37 1.98 4.67 -6.15
C GLY A 37 1.15 5.69 -6.93
N HIS A 38 1.57 6.95 -6.97
CA HIS A 38 0.89 7.97 -7.76
C HIS A 38 0.98 7.69 -9.26
N GLN A 39 2.15 7.28 -9.75
CA GLN A 39 2.35 6.91 -11.15
C GLN A 39 1.57 5.65 -11.55
N LEU A 40 1.58 4.62 -10.70
CA LEU A 40 0.93 3.35 -10.99
C LEU A 40 -0.60 3.46 -11.00
N LEU A 41 -1.16 4.32 -10.15
CA LEU A 41 -2.60 4.50 -9.97
C LEU A 41 -3.15 5.75 -10.66
N ASP A 42 -2.33 6.43 -11.46
CA ASP A 42 -2.67 7.68 -12.16
C ASP A 42 -3.27 8.75 -11.24
N VAL A 43 -2.65 8.93 -10.06
CA VAL A 43 -3.09 9.91 -9.06
C VAL A 43 -2.54 11.28 -9.41
N ASP A 44 -3.43 12.20 -9.77
CA ASP A 44 -3.09 13.59 -10.02
C ASP A 44 -2.83 14.39 -8.73
N GLU A 45 -2.31 15.60 -8.89
CA GLU A 45 -1.93 16.47 -7.76
C GLU A 45 -3.13 16.84 -6.87
N THR A 46 -4.30 17.06 -7.46
CA THR A 46 -5.51 17.42 -6.71
C THR A 46 -5.96 16.26 -5.84
N THR A 47 -5.98 15.05 -6.42
CA THR A 47 -6.34 13.81 -5.70
C THR A 47 -5.31 13.51 -4.61
N SER A 48 -4.01 13.68 -4.88
CA SER A 48 -2.93 13.55 -3.91
C SER A 48 -3.12 14.47 -2.69
N LEU A 49 -3.42 15.75 -2.93
CA LEU A 49 -3.66 16.72 -1.85
C LEU A 49 -4.91 16.36 -1.04
N ALA A 50 -5.98 15.91 -1.69
CA ALA A 50 -7.20 15.49 -1.01
C ALA A 50 -6.95 14.28 -0.08
N ILE A 51 -6.20 13.27 -0.55
CA ILE A 51 -5.77 12.11 0.25
C ILE A 51 -4.96 12.57 1.47
N ARG A 52 -3.99 13.46 1.27
CA ARG A 52 -3.17 14.02 2.36
C ARG A 52 -4.02 14.75 3.40
N SER A 53 -4.96 15.60 2.97
CA SER A 53 -5.86 16.30 3.89
C SER A 53 -6.76 15.35 4.67
N ALA A 54 -7.22 14.25 4.06
CA ALA A 54 -8.02 13.23 4.74
C ALA A 54 -7.21 12.50 5.82
N ILE A 55 -5.96 12.12 5.53
CA ILE A 55 -5.05 11.49 6.51
C ILE A 55 -4.80 12.42 7.71
N GLN A 56 -4.59 13.72 7.46
CA GLN A 56 -4.31 14.67 8.53
C GLN A 56 -5.49 14.82 9.51
N LYS A 57 -6.74 14.80 9.02
CA LYS A 57 -7.96 14.90 9.84
C LYS A 57 -8.20 13.71 10.77
N VAL A 58 -7.64 12.53 10.45
CA VAL A 58 -7.78 11.32 11.29
C VAL A 58 -6.76 11.32 12.44
N LYS A 59 -5.77 12.21 12.37
CA LYS A 59 -4.68 12.30 13.37
C LYS A 59 -5.02 13.25 14.54
N ASP A 60 -6.09 14.03 14.40
CA ASP A 60 -6.66 14.92 15.43
C ASP A 60 -7.75 14.19 16.24
#